data_AF-A0A8X6L1N7-F1
#
_entry.id   AF-A0A8X6L1N7-F1
#
_cell.length_a   1.000
_cell.length_b   1.000
_cell.length_c   1.000
_cell.angle_alpha   90.00
_cell.angle_beta   90.00
_cell.angle_gamma   90.00
#
_symmetry.space_group_name_H-M   'P 1'
#
loop_
_entity.id
_entity.type
_entity.pdbx_description
1 polymer ?
#
loop_
_entity_poly.entity_id
_entity_poly.type
_entity_poly.pdbx_seq_one_letter_code
_entity_poly.pdbx_strand_id
1 'polypeptide(L)'
;MNIIFCPSLQLLAQVRIALKLLYKFQFQIVRTDFQGAFGGMGRFYRESIHRMVRLIRAPDFIRRSIAGIVLALATEVAKWYDCHKDLLPLANIDNWSKICWYSHGTIDFFATAQAFLQDDNLNPRQRFVLSCKYYLEDYVQMLWNDLPEDDLMFIMSNTGLTCDLRFWLDALQSSNTLDWTQITRKVESGNYIYYLTNYIYTLLVSLLEII
;
A
#
# COMPACT_ATOMS: atom_id res chain seq x y z
N MET A 1 -15.94 -24.92 -9.02
CA MET A 1 -15.24 -25.08 -10.31
C MET A 1 -14.37 -23.84 -10.50
N ASN A 2 -13.06 -23.95 -10.26
CA ASN A 2 -12.14 -22.81 -10.40
C ASN A 2 -11.73 -22.67 -11.87
N ILE A 3 -12.20 -21.61 -12.54
CA ILE A 3 -11.74 -21.26 -13.88
C ILE A 3 -10.42 -20.51 -13.72
N ILE A 4 -9.32 -21.15 -14.10
CA ILE A 4 -8.01 -20.50 -14.16
C ILE A 4 -7.98 -19.65 -15.43
N PHE A 5 -8.15 -18.34 -15.28
CA PHE A 5 -8.02 -17.40 -16.39
C PHE A 5 -6.53 -17.17 -16.67
N CYS A 6 -5.99 -17.80 -17.72
CA CYS A 6 -4.67 -17.44 -18.22
C CYS A 6 -4.79 -16.17 -19.07
N PRO A 7 -4.21 -15.03 -18.65
CA PRO A 7 -4.22 -13.83 -19.47
C PRO A 7 -3.47 -14.09 -20.79
N SER A 8 -3.92 -13.47 -21.88
CA SER A 8 -3.23 -13.58 -23.16
C SER A 8 -1.82 -12.99 -23.07
N LEU A 9 -0.88 -13.50 -23.88
CA LEU A 9 0.47 -12.94 -23.99
C LEU A 9 0.44 -11.45 -24.32
N GLN A 10 -0.54 -11.02 -25.11
CA GLN A 10 -0.77 -9.61 -25.41
C GLN A 10 -1.09 -8.79 -24.15
N LEU A 11 -2.02 -9.27 -23.32
CA LEU A 11 -2.38 -8.58 -22.08
C LEU A 11 -1.18 -8.51 -21.12
N LEU A 12 -0.43 -9.60 -20.97
CA LEU A 12 0.79 -9.63 -20.16
C LEU A 12 1.83 -8.62 -20.66
N ALA A 13 2.05 -8.56 -21.97
CA ALA A 13 2.97 -7.58 -22.57
C ALA A 13 2.49 -6.14 -22.32
N GLN A 14 1.19 -5.88 -22.47
CA GLN A 14 0.60 -4.55 -22.21
C GLN A 14 0.74 -4.15 -20.74
N VAL A 15 0.48 -5.06 -19.79
CA VAL A 15 0.66 -4.81 -18.35
C VAL A 15 2.13 -4.53 -18.02
N ARG A 16 3.07 -5.30 -18.57
CA ARG A 16 4.51 -5.05 -18.36
C ARG A 16 4.94 -3.68 -18.90
N ILE A 17 4.43 -3.27 -20.05
CA ILE A 17 4.68 -1.92 -20.59
C ILE A 17 4.04 -0.86 -19.68
N ALA A 18 2.80 -1.08 -19.24
CA ALA A 18 2.09 -0.15 -18.37
C ALA A 18 2.81 0.07 -17.03
N LEU A 19 3.28 -1.00 -16.38
CA LEU A 19 4.08 -0.91 -15.15
C LEU A 19 5.37 -0.12 -15.38
N LYS A 20 6.09 -0.37 -16.48
CA LYS A 20 7.29 0.40 -16.83
C LYS A 20 6.98 1.89 -17.03
N LEU A 21 5.84 2.23 -17.63
CA LEU A 21 5.42 3.62 -17.78
C LEU A 21 5.06 4.22 -16.42
N LEU A 22 4.26 3.53 -15.61
CA LEU A 22 3.91 3.99 -14.27
C LEU A 22 5.18 4.29 -13.44
N TYR A 23 6.15 3.38 -13.46
CA TYR A 23 7.41 3.54 -12.75
C TYR A 23 8.36 4.58 -13.37
N LYS A 24 8.30 4.80 -14.68
CA LYS A 24 9.13 5.84 -15.31
C LYS A 24 8.63 7.25 -15.00
N PHE A 25 7.32 7.40 -14.73
CA PHE A 25 6.67 8.70 -14.59
C PHE A 25 6.10 8.93 -13.18
N GLN A 26 6.61 8.17 -12.21
CA GLN A 26 6.28 8.14 -10.76
C GLN A 26 5.98 9.52 -10.16
N PHE A 27 6.77 10.54 -10.51
CA PHE A 27 6.71 11.86 -9.89
C PHE A 27 5.65 12.80 -10.48
N GLN A 28 5.29 12.67 -11.76
CA GLN A 28 4.33 13.58 -12.39
C GLN A 28 2.88 13.17 -12.13
N ILE A 29 2.66 11.89 -11.87
CA ILE A 29 1.33 11.34 -11.61
C ILE A 29 0.95 11.61 -10.15
N VAL A 30 1.83 11.32 -9.19
CA VAL A 30 1.46 11.37 -7.76
C VAL A 30 1.66 12.76 -7.13
N ARG A 31 2.55 13.60 -7.65
CA ARG A 31 2.91 14.88 -6.99
C ARG A 31 1.99 16.06 -7.32
N THR A 32 1.33 16.10 -8.48
CA THR A 32 0.66 17.34 -8.89
C THR A 32 -0.68 17.60 -8.20
N ASP A 33 -1.46 16.61 -7.75
CA ASP A 33 -2.88 16.91 -7.52
C ASP A 33 -3.61 16.22 -6.34
N PHE A 34 -3.01 15.33 -5.54
CA PHE A 34 -3.75 14.65 -4.45
C PHE A 34 -4.26 15.56 -3.31
N GLN A 35 -3.96 16.86 -3.33
CA GLN A 35 -4.49 17.83 -2.38
C GLN A 35 -5.94 18.31 -2.67
N GLY A 36 -6.58 17.88 -3.77
CA GLY A 36 -7.87 18.47 -4.20
C GLY A 36 -8.99 17.50 -4.61
N ALA A 37 -9.52 16.68 -3.70
CA ALA A 37 -10.82 15.99 -3.78
C ALA A 37 -11.40 15.71 -5.19
N PHE A 38 -11.17 14.51 -5.73
CA PHE A 38 -11.95 13.68 -6.70
C PHE A 38 -12.85 14.28 -7.83
N GLY A 39 -13.05 15.59 -7.98
CA GLY A 39 -14.05 16.17 -8.89
C GLY A 39 -13.50 16.76 -10.19
N GLY A 40 -12.27 17.27 -10.21
CA GLY A 40 -11.69 17.97 -11.38
C GLY A 40 -10.50 17.26 -12.05
N MET A 41 -9.90 16.29 -11.35
CA MET A 41 -8.56 15.78 -11.59
C MET A 41 -8.41 14.75 -12.70
N GLY A 42 -9.45 13.95 -12.97
CA GLY A 42 -9.37 12.81 -13.90
C GLY A 42 -8.94 13.18 -15.33
N ARG A 43 -9.13 14.45 -15.74
CA ARG A 43 -8.67 14.96 -17.04
C ARG A 43 -7.15 15.09 -17.13
N PHE A 44 -6.49 15.64 -16.12
CA PHE A 44 -5.04 15.87 -16.14
C PHE A 44 -4.25 14.55 -16.16
N TYR A 45 -4.69 13.57 -15.35
CA TYR A 45 -4.15 12.21 -15.38
C TYR A 45 -4.29 11.57 -16.75
N ARG A 46 -5.48 11.64 -17.34
CA ARG A 46 -5.78 11.07 -18.66
C ARG A 46 -4.91 11.70 -19.74
N GLU A 47 -4.71 13.02 -19.71
CA GLU A 47 -3.86 13.72 -20.68
C GLU A 47 -2.38 13.35 -20.55
N SER A 48 -1.86 13.29 -19.33
CA SER A 48 -0.48 12.86 -19.06
C SER A 48 -0.26 11.41 -19.53
N ILE A 49 -1.20 10.51 -19.21
CA ILE A 49 -1.16 9.12 -19.68
C ILE A 49 -1.23 9.03 -21.20
N HIS A 50 -2.12 9.79 -21.84
CA HIS A 50 -2.17 9.85 -23.30
C HIS A 50 -0.86 10.33 -23.91
N ARG A 51 -0.22 11.35 -23.32
CA ARG A 51 1.09 11.85 -23.79
C ARG A 51 2.17 10.79 -23.66
N MET A 52 2.24 10.10 -22.53
CA MET A 52 3.21 9.01 -22.29
C MET A 52 3.02 7.87 -23.28
N VAL A 53 1.77 7.44 -23.47
CA VAL A 53 1.48 6.28 -24.32
C VAL A 53 1.62 6.60 -25.82
N ARG A 54 1.52 7.88 -26.22
CA ARG A 54 1.86 8.32 -27.58
C ARG A 54 3.32 8.06 -27.96
N LEU A 55 4.22 7.99 -26.98
CA LEU A 55 5.65 7.69 -27.20
C LEU A 55 5.90 6.21 -27.56
N ILE A 56 4.91 5.34 -27.34
CA ILE A 56 5.01 3.92 -27.70
C ILE A 56 4.78 3.77 -29.20
N ARG A 57 5.71 3.10 -29.89
CA ARG A 57 5.56 2.71 -31.30
C ARG A 57 4.61 1.51 -31.41
N ALA A 58 3.30 1.77 -31.34
CA ALA A 58 2.26 0.76 -31.45
C ALA A 58 0.98 1.32 -32.09
N PRO A 59 0.12 0.47 -32.68
CA PRO A 59 -1.19 0.87 -33.18
C PRO A 59 -2.07 1.55 -32.12
N ASP A 60 -2.99 2.41 -32.56
CA ASP A 60 -3.85 3.22 -31.68
C ASP A 60 -4.69 2.40 -30.70
N PHE A 61 -5.18 1.23 -31.12
CA PHE A 61 -5.94 0.36 -30.23
C PHE A 61 -5.07 -0.20 -29.10
N ILE A 62 -3.80 -0.56 -29.38
CA ILE A 62 -2.84 -1.01 -28.36
C ILE A 62 -2.51 0.15 -27.41
N ARG A 63 -2.27 1.34 -27.96
CA ARG A 63 -2.03 2.56 -27.17
C ARG A 63 -3.20 2.86 -26.24
N ARG A 64 -4.45 2.85 -26.73
CA ARG A 64 -5.63 3.06 -25.89
C ARG A 64 -5.77 2.01 -24.79
N SER A 65 -5.49 0.74 -25.10
CA SER A 65 -5.51 -0.36 -24.14
C SER A 65 -4.45 -0.17 -23.05
N ILE A 66 -3.20 0.13 -23.40
CA ILE A 66 -2.12 0.40 -22.43
C ILE A 66 -2.48 1.62 -21.56
N ALA A 67 -3.03 2.69 -22.14
CA ALA A 67 -3.45 3.86 -21.38
C ALA A 67 -4.52 3.52 -20.32
N GLY A 68 -5.48 2.67 -20.67
CA GLY A 68 -6.48 2.17 -19.72
C GLY A 68 -5.84 1.40 -18.55
N ILE A 69 -4.88 0.53 -18.84
CA ILE A 69 -4.16 -0.24 -17.82
C ILE A 69 -3.32 0.68 -16.92
N VAL A 70 -2.59 1.63 -17.49
CA VAL A 70 -1.81 2.62 -16.71
C VAL A 70 -2.72 3.41 -15.78
N LEU A 71 -3.90 3.84 -16.25
CA LEU A 71 -4.85 4.58 -15.43
C LEU A 71 -5.38 3.73 -14.26
N ALA A 72 -5.69 2.46 -14.50
CA ALA A 72 -6.14 1.54 -13.46
C ALA A 72 -5.05 1.34 -12.39
N LEU A 73 -3.81 1.04 -12.81
CA LEU A 73 -2.69 0.87 -11.89
C LEU A 73 -2.40 2.16 -11.10
N ALA A 74 -2.38 3.32 -11.78
CA ALA A 74 -2.17 4.61 -11.11
C ALA A 74 -3.24 4.90 -10.06
N THR A 75 -4.49 4.47 -10.30
CA THR A 75 -5.59 4.61 -9.35
C THR A 75 -5.39 3.72 -8.12
N GLU A 76 -4.85 2.52 -8.27
CA GLU A 76 -4.51 1.67 -7.12
C GLU A 76 -3.36 2.25 -6.30
N VAL A 77 -2.32 2.76 -6.97
CA VAL A 77 -1.21 3.47 -6.31
C VAL A 77 -1.69 4.68 -5.53
N ALA A 78 -2.59 5.46 -6.14
CA ALA A 78 -3.22 6.61 -5.54
C ALA A 78 -3.99 6.27 -4.26
N LYS A 79 -4.81 5.22 -4.31
CA LYS A 79 -5.55 4.73 -3.13
C LYS A 79 -4.59 4.32 -2.02
N TRP A 80 -3.56 3.55 -2.36
CA TRP A 80 -2.54 3.19 -1.38
C TRP A 80 -1.90 4.44 -0.78
N TYR A 81 -1.46 5.40 -1.60
CA TYR A 81 -0.88 6.65 -1.12
C TYR A 81 -1.83 7.42 -0.18
N ASP A 82 -3.09 7.61 -0.56
CA ASP A 82 -4.07 8.33 0.26
C ASP A 82 -4.28 7.69 1.64
N CYS A 83 -4.18 6.36 1.74
CA CYS A 83 -4.25 5.64 3.02
C CYS A 83 -3.01 5.84 3.91
N HIS A 84 -1.90 6.34 3.37
CA HIS A 84 -0.61 6.46 4.05
C HIS A 84 0.00 7.86 4.00
N LYS A 85 -0.63 8.85 3.36
CA LYS A 85 -0.05 10.18 3.16
C LYS A 85 0.31 10.92 4.44
N ASP A 86 -0.43 10.65 5.52
CA ASP A 86 -0.15 11.22 6.86
C ASP A 86 1.05 10.55 7.53
N LEU A 87 1.45 9.36 7.05
CA LEU A 87 2.53 8.53 7.59
C LEU A 87 3.80 8.62 6.74
N LEU A 88 3.63 8.65 5.42
CA LEU A 88 4.66 8.55 4.41
C LEU A 88 4.53 9.77 3.46
N PRO A 89 5.27 10.86 3.73
CA PRO A 89 5.38 11.95 2.77
C PRO A 89 5.82 11.42 1.41
N LEU A 90 5.29 11.98 0.32
CA LEU A 90 5.62 11.58 -1.06
C LEU A 90 7.11 11.44 -1.32
N ALA A 91 7.92 12.32 -0.71
CA ALA A 91 9.36 12.35 -0.85
C ALA A 91 10.07 11.07 -0.33
N ASN A 92 9.38 10.25 0.47
CA ASN A 92 9.92 9.00 1.01
C ASN A 92 9.40 7.76 0.27
N ILE A 93 8.52 7.94 -0.72
CA ILE A 93 7.97 6.87 -1.56
C ILE A 93 8.53 7.03 -2.99
N ASP A 94 9.83 7.32 -3.10
CA ASP A 94 10.50 7.40 -4.40
C ASP A 94 10.67 5.99 -5.03
N ASN A 95 10.41 4.94 -4.25
CA ASN A 95 10.60 3.54 -4.66
C ASN A 95 9.28 2.79 -4.89
N TRP A 96 8.45 3.26 -5.84
CA TRP A 96 7.22 2.57 -6.25
C TRP A 96 7.44 1.16 -6.80
N SER A 97 8.68 0.77 -7.12
CA SER A 97 9.01 -0.62 -7.45
C SER A 97 8.83 -1.60 -6.28
N LYS A 98 8.61 -1.10 -5.06
CA LYS A 98 8.26 -1.92 -3.89
C LYS A 98 6.78 -2.27 -3.79
N ILE A 99 5.94 -1.72 -4.66
CA ILE A 99 4.53 -2.12 -4.72
C ILE A 99 4.45 -3.59 -5.14
N CYS A 100 3.84 -4.38 -4.26
CA CYS A 100 3.45 -5.75 -4.54
C CYS A 100 2.05 -5.75 -5.16
N TRP A 101 1.88 -6.45 -6.28
CA TRP A 101 0.62 -6.53 -7.01
C TRP A 101 0.02 -7.92 -6.92
N TYR A 102 -1.28 -8.01 -6.70
CA TYR A 102 -2.02 -9.24 -6.98
C TYR A 102 -2.11 -9.48 -8.49
N SER A 103 -2.32 -10.74 -8.88
CA SER A 103 -2.49 -11.15 -10.28
C SER A 103 -3.67 -10.47 -10.98
N HIS A 104 -4.68 -10.03 -10.22
CA HIS A 104 -5.85 -9.31 -10.72
C HIS A 104 -5.66 -7.78 -10.78
N GLY A 105 -4.46 -7.27 -10.53
CA GLY A 105 -4.08 -5.88 -10.80
C GLY A 105 -4.35 -4.88 -9.67
N THR A 106 -4.68 -5.33 -8.47
CA THR A 106 -4.76 -4.51 -7.25
C THR A 106 -3.45 -4.60 -6.47
N ILE A 107 -3.21 -3.63 -5.59
CA ILE A 107 -2.03 -3.66 -4.71
C ILE A 107 -2.29 -4.62 -3.56
N ASP A 108 -1.29 -5.45 -3.26
CA ASP A 108 -1.23 -6.17 -2.00
C ASP A 108 -0.68 -5.24 -0.93
N PHE A 109 -1.58 -4.65 -0.16
CA PHE A 109 -1.25 -3.64 0.84
C PHE A 109 -0.31 -4.21 1.91
N PHE A 110 -0.50 -5.46 2.34
CA PHE A 110 0.28 -6.10 3.37
C PHE A 110 1.70 -6.40 2.88
N ALA A 111 1.81 -7.11 1.74
CA ALA A 111 3.12 -7.41 1.16
C ALA A 111 3.89 -6.14 0.77
N THR A 112 3.17 -5.12 0.27
CA THR A 112 3.76 -3.80 -0.02
C THR A 112 4.29 -3.15 1.25
N ALA A 113 3.52 -3.13 2.34
CA ALA A 113 3.97 -2.58 3.61
C ALA A 113 5.23 -3.28 4.13
N GLN A 114 5.27 -4.62 4.08
CA GLN A 114 6.47 -5.38 4.44
C GLN A 114 7.68 -5.02 3.57
N ALA A 115 7.50 -4.88 2.25
CA ALA A 115 8.57 -4.48 1.34
C ALA A 115 9.10 -3.06 1.66
N PHE A 116 8.23 -2.16 2.13
CA PHE A 116 8.61 -0.83 2.60
C PHE A 116 9.32 -0.84 3.95
N LEU A 117 8.98 -1.74 4.88
CA LEU A 117 9.69 -1.86 6.16
C LEU A 117 11.16 -2.29 5.99
N GLN A 118 11.45 -2.98 4.89
CA GLN A 118 12.81 -3.34 4.48
C GLN A 118 13.52 -2.20 3.71
N ASP A 119 12.93 -1.00 3.64
CA ASP A 119 13.52 0.17 2.97
C ASP A 119 14.30 1.08 3.92
N ASP A 120 15.61 1.18 3.73
CA ASP A 120 16.52 2.13 4.40
C ASP A 120 16.20 3.61 4.16
N ASN A 121 15.34 3.91 3.18
CA ASN A 121 14.81 5.26 2.99
C ASN A 121 13.69 5.62 3.97
N LEU A 122 13.03 4.65 4.60
CA LEU A 122 12.06 4.94 5.66
C LEU A 122 12.77 5.08 7.00
N ASN A 123 12.56 6.21 7.66
CA ASN A 123 13.11 6.42 9.00
C ASN A 123 12.45 5.47 10.03
N PRO A 124 13.11 5.21 11.17
CA PRO A 124 12.60 4.28 12.18
C PRO A 124 11.17 4.59 12.63
N ARG A 125 10.85 5.88 12.83
CA ARG A 125 9.52 6.35 13.20
C ARG A 125 8.45 5.94 12.19
N GLN A 126 8.71 6.14 10.90
CA GLN A 126 7.79 5.77 9.82
C GLN A 126 7.58 4.26 9.75
N ARG A 127 8.67 3.50 9.86
CA ARG A 127 8.60 2.03 9.90
C ARG A 127 7.76 1.55 11.07
N PHE A 128 7.91 2.15 12.25
CA PHE A 128 7.13 1.78 13.42
C PHE A 128 5.65 2.03 13.18
N VAL A 129 5.27 3.23 12.74
CA VAL A 129 3.86 3.55 12.50
C VAL A 129 3.25 2.68 11.38
N LEU A 130 4.01 2.40 10.32
CA LEU A 130 3.57 1.50 9.27
C LEU A 130 3.37 0.06 9.80
N SER A 131 4.29 -0.42 10.65
CA SER A 131 4.17 -1.73 11.30
C SER A 131 2.94 -1.82 12.18
N CYS A 132 2.65 -0.77 12.95
CA CYS A 132 1.44 -0.67 13.77
C CYS A 132 0.17 -0.73 12.91
N LYS A 133 0.11 0.02 11.80
CA LYS A 133 -1.04 0.06 10.88
C LYS A 133 -1.35 -1.31 10.28
N TYR A 134 -0.33 -2.11 10.01
CA TYR A 134 -0.46 -3.44 9.40
C TYR A 134 -0.37 -4.59 10.41
N TYR A 135 -0.37 -4.29 11.72
CA TYR A 135 -0.33 -5.28 12.80
C TYR A 135 0.85 -6.27 12.68
N LEU A 136 2.02 -5.76 12.27
CA LEU A 136 3.23 -6.55 12.10
C LEU A 136 4.00 -6.64 13.43
N GLU A 137 3.52 -7.49 14.35
CA GLU A 137 3.98 -7.56 15.75
C GLU A 137 5.50 -7.60 15.88
N ASP A 138 6.17 -8.52 15.18
CA ASP A 138 7.63 -8.67 15.28
C ASP A 138 8.37 -7.36 14.97
N TYR A 139 7.91 -6.63 13.94
CA TYR A 139 8.48 -5.33 13.58
C TYR A 139 8.10 -4.26 14.60
N VAL A 140 6.87 -4.28 15.13
CA VAL A 140 6.44 -3.32 16.15
C VAL A 140 7.31 -3.46 17.39
N GLN A 141 7.52 -4.67 17.90
CA GLN A 141 8.33 -4.93 19.08
C GLN A 141 9.80 -4.58 18.85
N MET A 142 10.36 -5.01 17.71
CA MET A 142 11.74 -4.70 17.34
C MET A 142 11.96 -3.18 17.26
N LEU A 143 11.12 -2.48 16.49
CA LEU A 143 11.27 -1.04 16.27
C LEU A 143 10.98 -0.23 17.54
N TRP A 144 10.05 -0.66 18.39
CA TRP A 144 9.77 0.02 19.66
C TRP A 144 11.01 0.12 20.55
N ASN A 145 11.77 -0.97 20.64
CA ASN A 145 12.98 -1.01 21.47
C ASN A 145 14.14 -0.21 20.87
N ASP A 146 14.15 -0.05 19.54
CA ASP A 146 15.21 0.65 18.80
C ASP A 146 14.91 2.14 18.55
N LEU A 147 13.70 2.60 18.89
CA LEU A 147 13.29 3.99 18.65
C LEU A 147 13.94 4.96 19.64
N PRO A 148 14.51 6.09 19.17
CA PRO A 148 14.97 7.18 20.04
C PRO A 148 13.84 7.74 20.92
N GLU A 149 14.19 8.17 22.13
CA GLU A 149 13.22 8.73 23.09
C GLU A 149 12.44 9.93 22.53
N ASP A 150 13.11 10.80 21.76
CA ASP A 150 12.46 11.94 21.09
C ASP A 150 11.40 11.51 20.07
N ASP A 151 11.64 10.40 19.35
CA ASP A 151 10.67 9.83 18.40
C ASP A 151 9.46 9.25 19.14
N LEU A 152 9.70 8.55 20.26
CA LEU A 152 8.65 8.01 21.11
C LEU A 152 7.78 9.12 21.70
N MET A 153 8.40 10.17 22.25
CA MET A 153 7.68 11.33 22.78
C MET A 153 6.86 12.02 21.70
N PHE A 154 7.39 12.16 20.48
CA PHE A 154 6.65 12.72 19.36
C PHE A 154 5.43 11.87 19.00
N ILE A 155 5.60 10.54 18.91
CA ILE A 155 4.51 9.62 18.60
C ILE A 155 3.43 9.71 19.70
N MET A 156 3.82 9.70 20.97
CA MET A 156 2.89 9.71 22.11
C MET A 156 2.15 11.04 22.28
N SER A 157 2.79 12.17 21.96
CA SER A 157 2.20 13.51 22.10
C SER A 157 1.29 13.91 20.94
N ASN A 158 1.33 13.19 19.82
CA ASN A 158 0.53 13.51 18.65
C ASN A 158 -0.93 13.06 18.83
N THR A 159 -1.85 13.98 19.11
CA THR A 159 -3.28 13.67 19.36
C THR A 159 -4.02 13.11 18.15
N GLY A 160 -3.41 13.14 16.95
CA GLY A 160 -3.96 12.62 15.69
C GLY A 160 -3.71 11.14 15.41
N LEU A 161 -3.22 10.34 16.38
CA LEU A 161 -2.91 8.93 16.13
C LEU A 161 -4.10 8.17 15.56
N THR A 162 -3.82 7.30 14.58
CA THR A 162 -4.79 6.29 14.13
C THR A 162 -5.12 5.36 15.29
N CYS A 163 -6.30 4.75 15.25
CA CYS A 163 -6.73 3.77 16.24
C CYS A 163 -5.78 2.57 16.33
N ASP A 164 -5.15 2.19 15.21
CA ASP A 164 -4.14 1.11 15.18
C ASP A 164 -2.93 1.47 16.04
N LEU A 165 -2.42 2.70 15.90
CA LEU A 165 -1.25 3.15 16.64
C LEU A 165 -1.53 3.31 18.14
N ARG A 166 -2.71 3.83 18.52
CA ARG A 166 -3.12 3.90 19.94
C ARG A 166 -3.19 2.52 20.58
N PHE A 167 -3.77 1.55 19.86
CA PHE A 167 -3.83 0.17 20.32
C PHE A 167 -2.43 -0.38 20.67
N TRP A 168 -1.46 -0.19 19.77
CA TRP A 168 -0.10 -0.66 20.02
C TRP A 168 0.59 0.09 21.16
N LEU A 169 0.40 1.41 21.28
CA LEU A 169 0.97 2.17 22.39
C LEU A 169 0.42 1.69 23.75
N ASP A 170 -0.89 1.49 23.86
CA ASP A 170 -1.51 0.98 25.09
C ASP A 170 -0.96 -0.43 25.44
N ALA A 171 -0.80 -1.29 24.42
CA ALA A 171 -0.26 -2.63 24.59
C ALA A 171 1.21 -2.63 25.05
N LEU A 172 2.06 -1.83 24.40
CA LEU A 172 3.49 -1.74 24.70
C LEU A 172 3.74 -1.11 26.09
N GLN A 173 2.93 -0.12 26.49
CA GLN A 173 3.07 0.55 27.79
C GLN A 173 2.56 -0.30 28.96
N SER A 174 1.56 -1.16 28.73
CA SER A 174 0.96 -1.97 29.81
C SER A 174 1.84 -3.14 30.26
N SER A 175 3.03 -3.35 29.67
CA SER A 175 3.95 -4.47 29.95
C SER A 175 3.30 -5.87 29.82
N ASN A 176 2.09 -5.91 29.25
CA ASN A 176 1.29 -7.12 29.17
C ASN A 176 1.63 -7.85 27.88
N THR A 177 1.81 -9.16 27.96
CA THR A 177 1.84 -10.02 26.76
C THR A 177 0.56 -9.78 25.97
N LEU A 178 0.69 -9.40 24.69
CA LEU A 178 -0.46 -9.12 23.83
C LEU A 178 -1.41 -10.32 23.78
N ASP A 179 -2.62 -10.13 24.31
CA ASP A 179 -3.70 -11.10 24.16
C ASP A 179 -4.32 -10.92 22.77
N TRP A 180 -3.86 -11.76 21.83
CA TRP A 180 -4.34 -11.80 20.45
C TRP A 180 -5.87 -11.93 20.33
N THR A 181 -6.56 -12.50 21.33
CA THR A 181 -8.02 -12.60 21.29
C THR A 181 -8.71 -11.25 21.41
N GLN A 182 -8.05 -10.23 22.00
CA GLN A 182 -8.55 -8.85 22.04
C GLN A 182 -8.35 -8.13 20.71
N ILE A 183 -7.28 -8.45 19.98
CA ILE A 183 -7.03 -7.95 18.63
C ILE A 183 -8.12 -8.44 17.70
N THR A 184 -8.40 -9.74 17.67
CA THR A 184 -9.44 -10.32 16.81
C THR A 184 -10.80 -9.66 17.06
N ARG A 185 -11.20 -9.47 18.33
CA ARG A 185 -12.47 -8.79 18.69
C ARG A 185 -12.52 -7.32 18.30
N LYS A 186 -11.42 -6.56 18.47
CA LYS A 186 -11.38 -5.14 18.06
C LYS A 186 -11.50 -4.99 16.55
N VAL A 187 -10.81 -5.86 15.80
CA VAL A 187 -10.84 -5.90 14.35
C VAL A 187 -12.24 -6.32 13.84
N GLU A 188 -12.96 -7.20 14.55
CA GLU A 188 -14.36 -7.56 14.27
C GLU A 188 -15.38 -6.44 14.60
N SER A 189 -15.08 -5.58 15.58
CA SER A 189 -16.01 -4.55 16.10
C SER A 189 -15.94 -3.18 15.43
N GLY A 190 -14.88 -2.90 14.64
CA GLY A 190 -14.68 -1.64 13.92
C GLY A 190 -14.59 -1.86 12.42
N ASN A 191 -14.84 -0.83 11.61
CA ASN A 191 -14.91 -0.81 10.13
C ASN A 191 -13.63 -1.29 9.37
N TYR A 192 -13.09 -2.46 9.69
CA TYR A 192 -11.89 -3.09 9.12
C TYR A 192 -12.22 -4.27 8.19
N ILE A 193 -13.45 -4.31 7.66
CA ILE A 193 -13.93 -5.37 6.75
C ILE A 193 -13.00 -5.54 5.53
N TYR A 194 -12.29 -4.47 5.11
CA TYR A 194 -11.33 -4.53 4.00
C TYR A 194 -9.98 -5.18 4.36
N TYR A 195 -9.57 -5.17 5.63
CA TYR A 195 -8.29 -5.72 6.08
C TYR A 195 -8.42 -7.17 6.58
N LEU A 196 -9.58 -7.52 7.15
CA LEU A 196 -9.91 -8.88 7.59
C LEU A 196 -9.98 -9.88 6.45
N THR A 197 -10.52 -9.50 5.29
CA THR A 197 -10.67 -10.45 4.17
C THR A 197 -9.34 -10.97 3.66
N ASN A 198 -8.30 -10.13 3.60
CA ASN A 198 -6.96 -10.58 3.17
C ASN A 198 -6.20 -11.31 4.30
N TYR A 199 -6.25 -10.82 5.54
CA TYR A 199 -5.50 -11.47 6.64
C TYR A 199 -6.10 -12.82 7.05
N ILE A 200 -7.44 -12.93 7.13
CA ILE A 200 -8.12 -14.22 7.38
C ILE A 200 -7.92 -15.17 6.20
N TYR A 201 -7.90 -14.68 4.96
CA TYR A 201 -7.64 -15.55 3.80
C TYR A 201 -6.20 -16.08 3.81
N THR A 202 -5.20 -15.25 4.12
CA THR A 202 -3.80 -15.70 4.24
C THR A 202 -3.62 -16.70 5.39
N LEU A 203 -4.25 -16.47 6.56
CA LEU A 203 -4.24 -17.42 7.68
C LEU A 203 -4.97 -18.75 7.34
N LEU A 204 -6.11 -18.68 6.66
CA LEU A 204 -6.86 -19.87 6.23
C LEU A 204 -6.11 -20.67 5.16
N VAL A 205 -5.47 -20.01 4.19
CA VAL A 205 -4.64 -20.68 3.17
C VAL A 205 -3.43 -21.34 3.83
N SER A 206 -2.76 -20.66 4.76
CA SER A 206 -1.60 -21.22 5.49
C SER A 206 -1.99 -22.40 6.38
N LEU A 207 -3.20 -22.41 6.94
CA LEU A 207 -3.73 -23.53 7.73
C LEU A 207 -4.23 -24.71 6.87
N LEU A 208 -4.68 -24.45 5.64
CA LEU A 208 -5.13 -25.48 4.69
C LEU A 208 -3.96 -26.17 3.97
N GLU A 209 -2.76 -25.56 3.92
CA GLU A 209 -1.55 -26.20 3.37
C GLU A 209 -0.85 -27.15 4.38
N ILE A 210 -1.34 -27.23 5.62
CA ILE A 210 -0.77 -28.04 6.71
C ILE A 210 -1.62 -29.32 6.98
N ILE A 211 -2.74 -29.51 6.26
CA ILE A 211 -3.62 -30.70 6.35
C ILE A 211 -3.62 -31.45 5.02
#